data_AF-R6T4P7-F1
#
_entry.id   AF-R6T4P7-F1
#
_cell.length_a   1.000
_cell.length_b   1.000
_cell.length_c   1.000
_cell.angle_alpha   90.00
_cell.angle_beta   90.00
_cell.angle_gamma   90.00
#
_symmetry.space_group_name_H-M   'P 1'
#
loop_
_entity.id
_entity.type
_entity.pdbx_description
1 polymer ?
#
loop_
_entity_poly.entity_id
_entity_poly.type
_entity_poly.pdbx_seq_one_letter_code
_entity_poly.pdbx_strand_id
1 'polypeptide(L)'
;MLESELPVFVPLLEQAGVTSFHVTLANHSELSDTIPPRNHPEFGGEGCFLKFCDQVRALTKLPICGVGGLTDPDFVEEQLRSGRIDCAAMSRQLTADPDWPRKIQEGRVKEIHRCVRCNKECLGGMMAHRGVHCIYERKEIT
;
A
#
# COMPACT_ATOMS: atom_id res chain seq x y z
N MET A 1 5.13 -7.71 -15.37
CA MET A 1 4.52 -9.03 -15.20
C MET A 1 3.03 -8.86 -15.38
N LEU A 2 2.47 -9.49 -16.41
CA LEU A 2 1.04 -9.54 -16.67
C LEU A 2 0.39 -10.56 -15.73
N GLU A 3 -0.90 -10.40 -15.46
CA GLU A 3 -1.66 -11.35 -14.63
C GLU A 3 -1.59 -12.78 -15.18
N SER A 4 -1.58 -12.94 -16.51
CA SER A 4 -1.45 -14.23 -17.20
C SER A 4 -0.11 -14.93 -16.96
N GLU A 5 0.90 -14.21 -16.48
CA GLU A 5 2.24 -14.76 -16.21
C GLU A 5 2.40 -15.22 -14.75
N LEU A 6 1.45 -14.89 -13.86
CA LEU A 6 1.51 -15.27 -12.44
C LEU A 6 1.64 -16.79 -12.23
N PRO A 7 0.90 -17.68 -12.94
CA PRO A 7 1.05 -19.13 -12.78
C PRO A 7 2.43 -19.66 -13.17
N VAL A 8 3.22 -18.89 -13.92
CA VAL A 8 4.59 -19.24 -14.30
C VAL A 8 5.56 -18.72 -13.25
N PHE A 9 5.50 -17.43 -12.91
CA PHE A 9 6.51 -16.81 -12.06
C PHE A 9 6.37 -17.13 -10.57
N VAL A 10 5.15 -17.30 -10.04
CA VAL A 10 4.96 -17.60 -8.62
C VAL A 10 5.66 -18.92 -8.23
N PRO A 11 5.43 -20.06 -8.92
CA PRO A 11 6.15 -21.30 -8.60
C PRO A 11 7.66 -21.21 -8.83
N LEU A 12 8.11 -20.50 -9.87
CA LEU A 12 9.55 -20.32 -10.14
C LEU A 12 10.24 -19.54 -9.02
N LEU A 13 9.60 -18.49 -8.50
CA LEU A 13 10.11 -17.71 -7.38
C LEU A 13 10.13 -18.53 -6.09
N GLU A 14 9.11 -19.36 -5.83
CA GLU A 14 9.13 -20.30 -4.70
C GLU A 14 10.30 -21.29 -4.80
N GLN A 15 10.54 -21.88 -5.98
CA GLN A 15 11.68 -22.77 -6.22
C GLN A 15 13.02 -22.06 -6.04
N ALA A 16 13.08 -20.76 -6.35
CA ALA A 16 14.24 -19.92 -6.09
C ALA A 16 14.42 -19.56 -4.59
N GLY A 17 13.46 -19.91 -3.73
CA GLY A 17 13.57 -19.77 -2.28
C GLY A 17 13.05 -18.45 -1.72
N VAL A 18 12.15 -17.74 -2.41
CA VAL A 18 11.47 -16.58 -1.80
C VAL A 18 10.65 -17.04 -0.59
N THR A 19 10.52 -16.17 0.41
CA THR A 19 9.79 -16.47 1.66
C THR A 19 8.46 -15.76 1.77
N SER A 20 8.16 -14.83 0.85
CA SER A 20 6.93 -14.03 0.85
C SER A 20 6.76 -13.31 -0.48
N PHE A 21 5.54 -12.86 -0.79
CA PHE A 21 5.24 -12.04 -1.96
C PHE A 21 4.73 -10.66 -1.54
N HIS A 22 5.41 -9.61 -2.00
CA HIS A 22 4.89 -8.25 -1.92
C HIS A 22 4.17 -7.90 -3.22
N VAL A 23 2.84 -7.79 -3.16
CA VAL A 23 1.98 -7.66 -4.34
C VAL A 23 1.60 -6.19 -4.53
N THR A 24 2.08 -5.61 -5.62
CA THR A 24 1.85 -4.20 -6.00
C THR A 24 1.62 -4.09 -7.51
N LEU A 25 1.00 -2.98 -7.92
CA LEU A 25 0.95 -2.57 -9.31
C LEU A 25 2.13 -1.64 -9.60
N ALA A 26 2.76 -1.80 -10.77
CA ALA A 26 3.75 -0.88 -11.29
C ALA A 26 3.39 -0.53 -12.73
N ASN A 27 3.35 0.76 -13.04
CA ASN A 27 3.29 1.30 -14.39
C ASN A 27 4.48 2.26 -14.59
N HIS A 28 5.37 1.95 -15.52
CA HIS A 28 6.53 2.80 -15.82
C HIS A 28 6.25 3.87 -16.89
N SER A 29 5.04 3.91 -17.45
CA SER A 29 4.63 4.92 -18.43
C SER A 29 4.24 6.23 -17.76
N GLU A 30 3.50 6.19 -16.66
CA GLU A 30 3.13 7.36 -15.86
C GLU A 30 3.14 7.07 -14.36
N LEU A 31 3.83 7.91 -13.57
CA LEU A 31 3.94 7.73 -12.11
C LEU A 31 2.60 7.91 -11.39
N SER A 32 1.71 8.75 -11.92
CA SER A 32 0.34 8.96 -11.41
C SER A 32 -0.49 7.68 -11.42
N ASP A 33 -0.21 6.77 -12.35
CA ASP A 33 -0.89 5.47 -12.44
C ASP A 33 -0.34 4.47 -11.43
N THR A 34 0.97 4.54 -11.14
CA THR A 34 1.60 3.70 -10.11
C THR A 34 1.19 4.11 -8.70
N ILE A 35 1.01 5.41 -8.46
CA ILE A 35 0.63 5.95 -7.14
C ILE A 35 -0.72 6.67 -7.30
N PRO A 36 -1.84 5.93 -7.39
CA PRO A 36 -3.12 6.52 -7.74
C PRO A 36 -3.60 7.50 -6.65
N PRO A 37 -4.02 8.73 -7.03
CA PRO A 37 -4.68 9.65 -6.12
C PRO A 37 -6.09 9.15 -5.75
N ARG A 38 -6.73 9.80 -4.77
CA ARG A 38 -8.09 9.42 -4.32
C ARG A 38 -9.14 9.45 -5.43
N ASN A 39 -9.03 10.38 -6.37
CA ASN A 39 -9.97 10.58 -7.47
C ASN A 39 -9.62 9.78 -8.73
N HIS A 40 -8.68 8.82 -8.65
CA HIS A 40 -8.35 7.97 -9.78
C HIS A 40 -9.59 7.17 -10.22
N PRO A 41 -9.93 7.11 -11.53
CA PRO A 41 -11.17 6.49 -12.00
C PRO A 41 -11.28 5.01 -11.66
N GLU A 42 -10.19 4.24 -11.81
CA GLU A 42 -10.17 2.82 -11.47
C GLU A 42 -9.73 2.54 -10.02
N PHE A 43 -8.62 3.16 -9.58
CA PHE A 43 -7.96 2.83 -8.32
C PHE A 43 -8.25 3.81 -7.17
N GLY A 44 -9.34 4.59 -7.21
CA GLY A 44 -9.68 5.57 -6.17
C GLY A 44 -10.06 4.98 -4.81
N GLY A 45 -10.51 3.72 -4.79
CA GLY A 45 -10.91 3.00 -3.57
C GLY A 45 -9.74 2.59 -2.67
N GLU A 46 -10.01 2.48 -1.37
CA GLU A 46 -9.09 1.85 -0.42
C GLU A 46 -8.92 0.36 -0.72
N GLY A 47 -7.70 -0.16 -0.61
CA GLY A 47 -7.37 -1.54 -0.99
C GLY A 47 -7.45 -1.81 -2.50
N CYS A 48 -7.30 -0.78 -3.34
CA CYS A 48 -7.48 -0.86 -4.80
C CYS A 48 -6.68 -1.95 -5.53
N PHE A 49 -5.57 -2.43 -4.95
CA PHE A 49 -4.73 -3.47 -5.54
C PHE A 49 -4.89 -4.85 -4.88
N LEU A 50 -5.73 -4.99 -3.85
CA LEU A 50 -5.88 -6.26 -3.13
C LEU A 50 -6.50 -7.37 -4.00
N LYS A 51 -7.20 -7.03 -5.09
CA LYS A 51 -7.66 -8.00 -6.09
C LYS A 51 -6.52 -8.85 -6.68
N PHE A 52 -5.32 -8.28 -6.78
CA PHE A 52 -4.14 -9.01 -7.26
C PHE A 52 -3.55 -9.92 -6.19
N CYS A 53 -3.74 -9.61 -4.91
CA CYS A 53 -3.36 -10.50 -3.81
C CYS A 53 -4.16 -11.81 -3.88
N ASP A 54 -5.45 -11.74 -4.26
CA ASP A 54 -6.30 -12.93 -4.43
C ASP A 54 -5.75 -13.87 -5.51
N GLN A 55 -5.29 -13.31 -6.62
CA GLN A 55 -4.70 -14.08 -7.73
C GLN A 55 -3.41 -14.76 -7.31
N VAL A 56 -2.54 -14.06 -6.58
CA VAL A 56 -1.31 -14.64 -6.05
C VAL A 56 -1.62 -15.70 -5.00
N ARG A 57 -2.57 -15.44 -4.09
CA ARG A 57 -3.00 -16.39 -3.05
C ARG A 57 -3.50 -17.72 -3.62
N ALA A 58 -4.12 -17.71 -4.80
CA ALA A 58 -4.54 -18.93 -5.48
C ALA A 58 -3.35 -19.85 -5.89
N LEU A 59 -2.13 -19.31 -5.95
CA LEU A 59 -0.93 -19.98 -6.46
C LEU A 59 0.11 -20.31 -5.38
N THR A 60 0.02 -19.71 -4.19
CA THR A 60 1.03 -19.86 -3.11
C THR A 60 0.40 -19.96 -1.72
N LYS A 61 1.11 -20.66 -0.81
CA LYS A 61 0.84 -20.64 0.64
C LYS A 61 1.78 -19.71 1.41
N LEU A 62 2.77 -19.12 0.76
CA LEU A 62 3.68 -18.18 1.40
C LEU A 62 2.96 -16.88 1.80
N PRO A 63 3.49 -16.16 2.80
CA PRO A 63 2.95 -14.87 3.22
C PRO A 63 2.82 -13.86 2.08
N ILE A 64 1.70 -13.15 2.03
CA ILE A 64 1.40 -12.08 1.08
C ILE A 64 1.33 -10.75 1.80
N CYS A 65 2.15 -9.80 1.34
CA CYS A 65 2.13 -8.42 1.77
C CYS A 65 1.42 -7.56 0.71
N GLY A 66 0.25 -7.02 1.04
CA GLY A 66 -0.57 -6.24 0.12
C GLY A 66 -0.48 -4.73 0.35
N VAL A 67 -0.71 -3.97 -0.73
CA VAL A 67 -0.80 -2.50 -0.73
C VAL A 67 -2.07 -2.03 -1.42
N GLY A 68 -2.40 -0.75 -1.31
CA GLY A 68 -3.54 -0.18 -2.05
C GLY A 68 -4.19 1.05 -1.42
N GLY A 69 -3.41 1.87 -0.70
CA GLY A 69 -3.98 3.00 0.05
C GLY A 69 -4.71 2.56 1.32
N LEU A 70 -4.10 1.64 2.07
CA LEU A 70 -4.56 1.11 3.35
C LEU A 70 -4.38 2.17 4.45
N THR A 71 -5.49 2.63 5.03
CA THR A 71 -5.55 3.76 5.96
C THR A 71 -6.51 3.55 7.12
N ASP A 72 -7.65 2.88 6.89
CA ASP A 72 -8.65 2.57 7.89
C ASP A 72 -8.27 1.29 8.65
N PRO A 73 -8.03 1.35 9.97
CA PRO A 73 -7.65 0.17 10.75
C PRO A 73 -8.66 -0.98 10.65
N ASP A 74 -9.96 -0.69 10.64
CA ASP A 74 -11.00 -1.73 10.60
C ASP A 74 -11.01 -2.45 9.24
N PHE A 75 -10.82 -1.69 8.15
CA PHE A 75 -10.68 -2.27 6.82
C PHE A 75 -9.43 -3.16 6.74
N VAL A 76 -8.29 -2.68 7.24
CA VAL A 76 -7.02 -3.41 7.23
C VAL A 76 -7.12 -4.71 8.05
N GLU A 77 -7.69 -4.64 9.24
CA GLU A 77 -7.93 -5.80 10.10
C GLU A 77 -8.81 -6.83 9.39
N GLU A 78 -9.86 -6.41 8.69
CA GLU A 78 -10.71 -7.33 7.92
C GLU A 78 -9.92 -8.07 6.81
N GLN A 79 -9.00 -7.38 6.13
CA GLN A 79 -8.19 -8.03 5.09
C GLN A 79 -7.17 -9.03 5.67
N LEU A 80 -6.65 -8.74 6.87
CA LEU A 80 -5.74 -9.65 7.59
C LEU A 80 -6.51 -10.86 8.12
N ARG A 81 -7.63 -10.64 8.81
CA ARG A 81 -8.47 -11.68 9.41
C ARG A 81 -9.06 -12.64 8.38
N SER A 82 -9.42 -12.15 7.20
CA SER A 82 -9.91 -12.98 6.09
C SER A 82 -8.82 -13.83 5.42
N GLY A 83 -7.54 -13.62 5.75
CA GLY A 83 -6.40 -14.32 5.15
C GLY A 83 -6.06 -13.84 3.74
N ARG A 84 -6.69 -12.75 3.29
CA ARG A 84 -6.45 -12.14 1.98
C ARG A 84 -5.00 -11.64 1.85
N ILE A 85 -4.51 -11.04 2.93
CA ILE A 85 -3.13 -10.61 3.11
C ILE A 85 -2.64 -11.05 4.49
N ASP A 86 -1.34 -11.25 4.64
CA ASP A 86 -0.68 -11.55 5.92
C ASP A 86 0.04 -10.31 6.47
N CYS A 87 0.30 -9.32 5.61
CA CYS A 87 0.91 -8.06 6.00
C CYS A 87 0.31 -6.90 5.19
N ALA A 88 -0.01 -5.80 5.87
CA ALA A 88 -0.43 -4.55 5.25
C ALA A 88 0.78 -3.64 5.05
N ALA A 89 1.21 -3.47 3.80
CA ALA A 89 2.28 -2.53 3.50
C ALA A 89 1.73 -1.12 3.30
N MET A 90 2.34 -0.18 4.01
CA MET A 90 1.93 1.22 4.07
C MET A 90 3.13 2.10 3.82
N SER A 91 3.01 3.00 2.84
CA SER A 91 3.98 4.07 2.61
C SER A 91 3.36 5.41 3.00
N ARG A 92 2.48 5.95 2.14
CA ARG A 92 1.82 7.25 2.36
C ARG A 92 1.07 7.37 3.69
N GLN A 93 0.52 6.28 4.23
CA GLN A 93 -0.14 6.31 5.55
C GLN A 93 0.87 6.50 6.68
N LEU A 94 2.04 5.87 6.63
CA LEU A 94 3.10 6.06 7.64
C LEU A 94 3.82 7.40 7.46
N THR A 95 3.85 7.97 6.25
CA THR A 95 4.27 9.38 6.07
C THR A 95 3.26 10.35 6.68
N ALA A 96 1.97 10.05 6.58
CA ALA A 96 0.91 10.89 7.16
C ALA A 96 0.84 10.77 8.68
N ASP A 97 1.12 9.59 9.22
CA ASP A 97 1.09 9.30 10.66
C ASP A 97 2.09 8.19 11.01
N PRO A 98 3.34 8.52 11.38
CA PRO A 98 4.34 7.53 11.76
C PRO A 98 3.96 6.69 12.98
N ASP A 99 3.11 7.23 13.86
CA ASP A 99 2.63 6.56 15.07
C ASP A 99 1.37 5.71 14.82
N TRP A 100 0.91 5.57 13.57
CA TRP A 100 -0.29 4.79 13.22
C TRP A 100 -0.33 3.40 13.87
N PRO A 101 0.75 2.56 13.81
CA PRO A 101 0.71 1.24 14.45
C PRO A 101 0.57 1.33 15.97
N ARG A 102 1.28 2.27 16.61
CA ARG A 102 1.23 2.48 18.06
C ARG A 102 -0.16 2.94 18.51
N LYS A 103 -0.76 3.90 17.79
CA LYS A 103 -2.10 4.42 18.08
C LYS A 103 -3.15 3.33 18.00
N ILE A 104 -3.06 2.39 17.05
CA ILE A 104 -3.96 1.25 16.97
C ILE A 104 -3.81 0.34 18.18
N GLN A 105 -2.56 -0.02 18.50
CA GLN A 105 -2.25 -0.88 19.65
C GLN A 105 -2.78 -0.29 20.97
N GLU A 106 -2.77 1.04 21.09
CA GLU A 106 -3.27 1.78 22.27
C GLU A 106 -4.76 2.15 22.20
N GLY A 107 -5.50 1.75 21.14
CA GLY A 107 -6.92 2.08 20.98
C GLY A 107 -7.20 3.55 20.63
N ARG A 108 -6.18 4.34 20.29
CA ARG A 108 -6.25 5.77 19.92
C ARG A 108 -6.59 5.98 18.43
N VAL A 109 -7.48 5.16 17.88
CA VAL A 109 -7.83 5.19 16.44
C VAL A 109 -8.34 6.57 15.97
N LYS A 110 -9.03 7.31 16.86
CA LYS A 110 -9.55 8.66 16.55
C LYS A 110 -8.44 9.71 16.37
N GLU A 111 -7.23 9.44 16.83
CA GLU A 111 -6.07 10.33 16.71
C GLU A 111 -5.23 10.07 15.45
N ILE A 112 -5.68 9.12 14.61
CA ILE A 112 -4.97 8.75 13.39
C ILE A 112 -5.15 9.83 12.32
N HIS A 113 -4.04 10.36 11.81
CA HIS A 113 -4.02 11.16 10.60
C HIS A 113 -4.07 10.26 9.36
N ARG A 114 -5.30 9.99 8.89
CA ARG A 114 -5.51 9.18 7.68
C ARG A 114 -4.97 9.90 6.44
N CYS A 115 -4.19 9.18 5.64
CA CYS A 115 -3.70 9.66 4.36
C CYS A 115 -4.88 9.90 3.41
N VAL A 116 -4.99 11.12 2.89
CA VAL A 116 -6.04 11.51 1.95
C VAL A 116 -5.72 11.18 0.48
N ARG A 117 -4.56 10.55 0.22
CA ARG A 117 -4.08 10.19 -1.12
C ARG A 117 -4.08 11.37 -2.10
N CYS A 118 -3.62 12.54 -1.64
CA CYS A 118 -3.60 13.77 -2.43
C CYS A 118 -2.39 13.89 -3.35
N ASN A 119 -1.33 13.09 -3.11
CA ASN A 119 -0.06 13.10 -3.85
C ASN A 119 0.70 14.43 -3.90
N LYS A 120 0.27 15.47 -3.16
CA LYS A 120 0.83 16.83 -3.26
C LYS A 120 2.29 16.92 -2.81
N GLU A 121 2.57 16.58 -1.56
CA GLU A 121 3.92 16.74 -0.98
C GLU A 121 4.74 15.44 -0.99
N CYS A 122 4.08 14.27 -1.09
CA CYS A 122 4.79 12.99 -1.14
C CYS A 122 5.32 12.74 -2.55
N LEU A 123 4.43 12.36 -3.48
CA LEU A 123 4.81 12.17 -4.87
C LEU A 123 5.25 13.49 -5.52
N GLY A 124 4.50 14.57 -5.34
CA GLY A 124 4.87 15.87 -5.91
C GLY A 124 6.18 16.44 -5.35
N GLY A 125 6.49 16.18 -4.08
CA GLY A 125 7.80 16.51 -3.49
C GLY A 125 8.93 15.70 -4.13
N MET A 126 8.74 14.38 -4.27
CA MET A 126 9.70 13.49 -4.93
C MET A 126 9.96 13.91 -6.38
N MET A 127 8.91 14.17 -7.16
CA MET A 127 9.02 14.62 -8.56
C MET A 127 9.70 15.99 -8.70
N ALA A 128 9.57 16.85 -7.68
CA ALA A 128 10.23 18.15 -7.64
C ALA A 128 11.61 18.12 -6.94
N HIS A 129 12.15 16.93 -6.64
CA HIS A 129 13.41 16.74 -5.91
C HIS A 129 13.47 17.44 -4.54
N ARG A 130 12.33 17.57 -3.86
CA ARG A 130 12.20 18.17 -2.52
C ARG A 130 12.12 17.13 -1.38
N GLY A 131 12.31 15.85 -1.68
CA GLY A 131 12.11 14.76 -0.72
C GLY A 131 10.65 14.32 -0.61
N VAL A 132 10.40 13.36 0.29
CA VAL A 132 9.06 12.79 0.53
C VAL A 132 8.49 13.41 1.79
N HIS A 133 7.40 14.17 1.63
CA HIS A 133 6.73 14.87 2.73
C HIS A 133 5.23 14.59 2.76
N CYS A 134 4.56 14.90 3.87
CA CYS A 134 3.10 14.92 3.98
C CYS A 134 2.56 16.37 4.11
N ILE A 135 1.35 16.60 3.62
CA ILE A 135 0.62 17.86 3.85
C ILE A 135 0.30 18.14 5.32
N TYR A 136 0.39 17.12 6.19
CA TYR A 136 0.19 17.26 7.63
C TYR A 136 1.47 17.64 8.38
N GLU A 137 2.62 17.58 7.72
CA GLU A 137 3.86 18.07 8.34
C GLU A 137 3.72 19.57 8.61
N ARG A 138 3.91 19.95 9.86
CA ARG A 138 4.09 21.36 10.20
C ARG A 138 5.51 21.72 9.80
N LYS A 139 5.66 22.64 8.85
CA LYS A 139 6.94 23.32 8.65
C LYS A 139 7.21 24.08 9.94
N GLU A 140 8.25 23.71 10.68
CA GLU A 140 8.77 24.59 11.71
C GLU A 140 9.14 25.90 11.02
N ILE A 141 8.43 26.97 11.35
CA ILE A 141 8.80 28.31 10.94
C ILE A 141 9.95 28.70 11.86
N THR A 142 11.17 28.36 11.48
CA THR A 142 12.39 29.01 11.98
C THR A 142 12.56 30.36 11.31
#